data_AF-A0A1F8V4B1-F1
#
_entry.id   AF-A0A1F8V4B1-F1
#
_cell.length_a   1.000
_cell.length_b   1.000
_cell.length_c   1.000
_cell.angle_alpha   90.00
_cell.angle_beta   90.00
_cell.angle_gamma   90.00
#
_symmetry.space_group_name_H-M   'P 1'
#
loop_
_entity.id
_entity.type
_entity.pdbx_description
1 polymer ?
#
loop_
_entity_poly.entity_id
_entity_poly.type
_entity_poly.pdbx_seq_one_letter_code
_entity_poly.pdbx_strand_id
1 'polypeptide(L)'
;MTDKCERSRVFIKLILYFFLTAGSMNGLIVLHENAEDAYTKFLQGCFLISAVVFLFLFLLTLRKYLRMKGVRKPFDLIKRFFKSLSNFFLKVFRKLGIQYNGKLLGGSDHVEFVYPGMRKTKKSEKPYRYKLPRWSELTNNHERIRYIYTVFLLRKQRTGYRINPAATPASISDEICETSEQTNIFKIYNLARYANVVEIKSDDVERLLKTVNDKK
;
A
#
# COMPACT_ATOMS: atom_id res chain seq x y z
N MET A 1 -35.95 13.31 -31.25
CA MET A 1 -34.82 14.07 -31.83
C MET A 1 -34.03 14.91 -30.83
N THR A 2 -34.59 15.31 -29.69
CA THR A 2 -33.97 16.18 -28.67
C THR A 2 -32.76 15.58 -27.95
N ASP A 3 -32.76 14.28 -27.67
CA ASP A 3 -31.72 13.61 -26.87
C ASP A 3 -30.36 13.45 -27.59
N LYS A 4 -30.35 13.30 -28.93
CA LYS A 4 -29.09 13.30 -29.71
C LYS A 4 -28.40 14.67 -29.71
N CYS A 5 -29.19 15.76 -29.79
CA CYS A 5 -28.67 17.12 -29.78
C CYS A 5 -28.07 17.47 -28.41
N GLU A 6 -28.73 17.08 -27.31
CA GLU A 6 -28.20 17.31 -25.96
C GLU A 6 -26.92 16.51 -25.70
N ARG A 7 -26.86 15.24 -26.12
CA ARG A 7 -25.64 14.42 -26.00
C ARG A 7 -24.45 15.01 -26.75
N SER A 8 -24.67 15.55 -27.96
CA SER A 8 -23.62 16.19 -28.74
C SER A 8 -23.09 17.45 -28.04
N ARG A 9 -23.97 18.30 -27.49
CA ARG A 9 -23.57 19.49 -26.72
C ARG A 9 -22.76 19.14 -25.48
N VAL A 10 -23.14 18.11 -24.73
CA VAL A 10 -22.39 17.65 -23.55
C VAL A 10 -21.02 17.10 -23.95
N PHE A 11 -20.91 16.40 -25.08
CA PHE A 11 -19.64 15.89 -25.59
C PHE A 11 -18.69 17.02 -26.04
N ILE A 12 -19.21 18.04 -26.73
CA ILE A 12 -18.42 19.23 -27.12
C ILE A 12 -17.88 19.95 -25.88
N LYS A 13 -18.70 20.14 -24.84
CA LYS A 13 -18.25 20.73 -23.57
C LYS A 13 -17.15 19.90 -22.91
N LEU A 14 -17.24 18.58 -22.97
CA LEU A 14 -16.25 17.66 -22.42
C LEU A 14 -14.89 17.81 -23.11
N ILE A 15 -14.90 17.88 -24.44
CA ILE A 15 -13.69 18.13 -25.24
C ILE A 15 -13.11 19.51 -24.92
N LEU A 16 -13.96 20.54 -24.86
CA LEU A 16 -13.53 21.91 -24.56
C LEU A 16 -12.86 22.01 -23.19
N TYR A 17 -13.47 21.45 -22.13
CA TYR A 17 -12.88 21.47 -20.79
C TYR A 17 -11.59 20.65 -20.69
N PHE A 18 -11.45 19.58 -21.49
CA PHE A 18 -10.20 18.83 -21.60
C PHE A 18 -9.08 19.67 -22.22
N PHE A 19 -9.35 20.40 -23.30
CA PHE A 19 -8.34 21.27 -23.91
C PHE A 19 -7.99 22.47 -23.02
N LEU A 20 -8.97 23.06 -22.33
CA LEU A 20 -8.74 24.17 -21.39
C LEU A 20 -7.90 23.74 -20.18
N THR A 21 -8.14 22.53 -19.64
CA THR A 21 -7.28 21.97 -18.59
C THR A 21 -5.87 21.70 -19.10
N ALA A 22 -5.73 21.06 -20.27
CA ALA A 22 -4.41 20.79 -20.86
C ALA A 22 -3.63 22.09 -21.16
N GLY A 23 -4.29 23.11 -21.71
CA GLY A 23 -3.68 24.42 -21.95
C GLY A 23 -3.23 25.11 -20.67
N SER A 24 -4.05 25.04 -19.60
CA SER A 24 -3.68 25.60 -18.29
C SER A 24 -2.48 24.88 -17.66
N MET A 25 -2.40 23.55 -17.81
CA MET A 25 -1.27 22.76 -17.35
C MET A 25 0.01 23.03 -18.15
N ASN A 26 -0.09 23.20 -19.48
CA ASN A 26 1.05 23.58 -20.31
C ASN A 26 1.59 24.96 -19.93
N GLY A 27 0.70 25.95 -19.71
CA GLY A 27 1.10 27.26 -19.21
C GLY A 27 1.82 27.18 -17.86
N LEU A 28 1.36 26.32 -16.97
CA LEU A 28 2.01 26.07 -15.67
C LEU A 28 3.39 25.44 -15.82
N ILE A 29 3.58 24.49 -16.73
CA ILE A 29 4.89 23.86 -17.01
C ILE A 29 5.89 24.90 -17.55
N VAL A 30 5.49 25.67 -18.56
CA VAL A 30 6.34 26.71 -19.18
C VAL A 30 6.73 27.78 -18.17
N LEU A 31 5.79 28.19 -17.31
CA LEU A 31 6.07 29.19 -16.27
C LEU A 31 6.89 28.62 -15.12
N HIS A 32 6.88 27.30 -14.88
CA HIS A 32 7.68 26.66 -13.84
C HIS A 32 9.17 26.63 -14.20
N GLU A 33 9.48 26.43 -15.47
CA GLU A 33 10.87 26.43 -15.99
C GLU A 33 11.52 27.82 -15.96
N ASN A 34 10.73 28.90 -15.91
CA ASN A 34 11.19 30.29 -15.99
C ASN A 34 10.92 31.11 -14.71
N ALA A 35 10.81 30.44 -13.56
CA ALA A 35 10.26 31.01 -12.33
C ALA A 35 11.28 31.75 -11.45
N GLU A 36 11.79 32.90 -11.90
CA GLU A 36 12.74 33.71 -11.10
C GLU A 36 12.04 34.82 -10.29
N ASP A 37 10.94 35.39 -10.81
CA ASP A 37 10.29 36.58 -10.23
C ASP A 37 8.99 36.33 -9.44
N ALA A 38 8.62 37.30 -8.58
CA ALA A 38 7.35 37.27 -7.85
C ALA A 38 6.10 37.28 -8.77
N TYR A 39 6.22 37.91 -9.94
CA TYR A 39 5.16 37.98 -10.93
C TYR A 39 4.87 36.61 -11.59
N THR A 40 5.92 35.83 -11.88
CA THR A 40 5.75 34.50 -12.48
C THR A 40 5.12 33.52 -11.48
N LYS A 41 5.44 33.63 -10.19
CA LYS A 41 4.77 32.88 -9.11
C LYS A 41 3.28 33.21 -8.98
N PHE A 42 2.90 34.48 -9.12
CA PHE A 42 1.49 34.88 -9.14
C PHE A 42 0.75 34.27 -10.34
N LEU A 43 1.34 34.34 -11.54
CA LEU A 43 0.76 33.73 -12.74
C LEU A 43 0.63 32.22 -12.62
N GLN A 44 1.63 31.53 -12.06
CA GLN A 44 1.53 30.09 -11.75
C GLN A 44 0.34 29.78 -10.85
N GLY A 45 0.09 30.61 -9.82
CA GLY A 45 -1.09 30.50 -8.97
C GLY A 45 -2.40 30.60 -9.76
N CYS A 46 -2.51 31.58 -10.66
CA CYS A 46 -3.69 31.73 -11.52
C CYS A 46 -3.90 30.53 -12.46
N PHE A 47 -2.83 30.00 -13.07
CA PHE A 47 -2.90 28.82 -13.92
C PHE A 47 -3.25 27.53 -13.14
N LEU A 48 -2.79 27.43 -11.90
CA LEU A 48 -3.16 26.31 -11.03
C LEU A 48 -4.64 26.36 -10.65
N ILE A 49 -5.13 27.54 -10.27
CA ILE A 49 -6.56 27.74 -9.95
C ILE A 49 -7.43 27.44 -11.18
N SER A 50 -7.07 27.96 -12.36
CA SER A 50 -7.82 27.70 -13.59
C SER A 50 -7.83 26.21 -13.97
N ALA A 51 -6.69 25.52 -13.85
CA ALA A 51 -6.58 24.08 -14.09
C ALA A 51 -7.50 23.27 -13.15
N VAL A 52 -7.55 23.62 -11.86
CA VAL A 52 -8.43 22.96 -10.88
C VAL A 52 -9.91 23.20 -11.22
N VAL A 53 -10.29 24.43 -11.56
CA VAL A 53 -11.67 24.79 -11.93
C VAL A 53 -12.10 24.04 -13.19
N PHE A 54 -11.29 24.03 -14.25
CA PHE A 54 -11.64 23.33 -15.49
C PHE A 54 -11.66 21.80 -15.30
N LEU A 55 -10.79 21.25 -14.45
CA LEU A 55 -10.82 19.82 -14.11
C LEU A 55 -12.12 19.46 -13.39
N PHE A 56 -12.56 20.29 -12.44
CA PHE A 56 -13.83 20.09 -11.75
C PHE A 56 -15.02 20.12 -12.72
N LEU A 57 -15.08 21.12 -13.61
CA LEU A 57 -16.12 21.23 -14.65
C LEU A 57 -16.09 20.05 -15.64
N PHE A 58 -14.90 19.59 -16.02
CA PHE A 58 -14.71 18.40 -16.84
C PHE A 58 -15.30 17.16 -16.16
N LEU A 59 -15.03 16.95 -14.86
CA LEU A 59 -15.55 15.81 -14.11
C LEU A 59 -17.08 15.83 -13.97
N LEU A 60 -17.67 17.00 -13.73
CA LEU A 60 -19.13 17.17 -13.69
C LEU A 60 -19.76 16.83 -15.05
N THR A 61 -19.17 17.33 -16.12
CA THR A 61 -19.65 17.11 -17.50
C THR A 61 -19.48 15.65 -17.92
N LEU A 62 -18.36 15.03 -17.56
CA LEU A 62 -18.10 13.60 -17.75
C LEU A 62 -19.11 12.74 -16.99
N ARG A 63 -19.44 13.08 -15.74
CA ARG A 63 -20.48 12.40 -14.97
C ARG A 63 -21.84 12.50 -15.67
N LYS A 64 -22.23 13.69 -16.14
CA LYS A 64 -23.49 13.90 -16.89
C LYS A 64 -23.50 13.04 -18.16
N TYR A 65 -22.42 13.07 -18.95
CA TYR A 65 -22.27 12.29 -20.17
C TYR A 65 -22.40 10.78 -19.95
N LEU A 66 -21.70 10.24 -18.94
CA LEU A 66 -21.75 8.81 -18.60
C LEU A 66 -23.15 8.39 -18.13
N ARG A 67 -23.84 9.25 -17.37
CA ARG A 67 -25.23 9.00 -16.95
C ARG A 67 -26.18 8.93 -18.14
N MET A 68 -26.02 9.83 -19.13
CA MET A 68 -26.81 9.82 -20.38
C MET A 68 -26.54 8.57 -21.24
N LYS A 69 -25.37 7.95 -21.14
CA LYS A 69 -25.05 6.66 -21.78
C LYS A 69 -25.60 5.43 -21.03
N GLY A 70 -26.37 5.61 -19.96
CA GLY A 70 -26.96 4.50 -19.18
C GLY A 70 -25.97 3.84 -18.22
N VAL A 71 -24.80 4.44 -17.97
CA VAL A 71 -23.85 3.92 -16.99
C VAL A 71 -24.37 4.20 -15.58
N ARG A 72 -24.84 3.14 -14.89
CA ARG A 72 -25.43 3.25 -13.54
C ARG A 72 -24.45 3.76 -12.47
N LYS A 73 -23.14 3.52 -12.63
CA LYS A 73 -22.10 3.91 -11.67
C LYS A 73 -20.93 4.63 -12.36
N PRO A 74 -21.11 5.90 -12.80
CA PRO A 74 -20.08 6.64 -13.52
C PRO A 74 -18.83 6.87 -12.67
N PHE A 75 -18.97 6.99 -11.35
CA PHE A 75 -17.86 7.12 -10.42
C PHE A 75 -16.92 5.92 -10.39
N ASP A 76 -17.43 4.70 -10.57
CA ASP A 76 -16.56 3.51 -10.59
C ASP A 76 -15.68 3.50 -11.84
N LEU A 77 -16.22 3.96 -12.98
CA LEU A 77 -15.49 4.07 -14.23
C LEU A 77 -14.42 5.17 -14.16
N ILE A 78 -14.80 6.33 -13.62
CA ILE A 78 -13.88 7.45 -13.36
C ILE A 78 -12.78 7.01 -12.39
N LYS A 79 -13.12 6.34 -11.30
CA LYS A 79 -12.14 5.84 -10.31
C LYS A 79 -11.19 4.82 -10.92
N ARG A 80 -11.67 3.92 -11.79
CA ARG A 80 -10.82 2.99 -12.54
C ARG A 80 -9.90 3.73 -13.51
N PHE A 81 -10.43 4.74 -14.20
CA PHE A 81 -9.64 5.59 -15.11
C PHE A 81 -8.56 6.36 -14.35
N PHE A 82 -8.88 7.04 -13.26
CA PHE A 82 -7.91 7.73 -12.40
C PHE A 82 -6.87 6.79 -11.81
N LYS A 83 -7.26 5.57 -11.41
CA LYS A 83 -6.31 4.55 -10.93
C LYS A 83 -5.36 4.08 -12.05
N SER A 84 -5.88 3.94 -13.27
CA SER A 84 -5.05 3.61 -14.43
C SER A 84 -4.11 4.76 -14.79
N LEU A 85 -4.64 5.99 -14.78
CA LEU A 85 -3.93 7.23 -15.07
C LEU A 85 -2.85 7.51 -14.03
N SER A 86 -3.13 7.30 -12.74
CA SER A 86 -2.15 7.44 -11.66
C SER A 86 -1.02 6.42 -11.82
N ASN A 87 -1.33 5.18 -12.21
CA ASN A 87 -0.31 4.17 -12.47
C ASN A 87 0.53 4.50 -13.70
N PHE A 88 -0.06 5.13 -14.73
CA PHE A 88 0.64 5.62 -15.90
C PHE A 88 1.56 6.80 -15.55
N PHE A 89 1.04 7.81 -14.85
CA PHE A 89 1.84 8.94 -14.35
C PHE A 89 2.95 8.47 -13.42
N LEU A 90 2.69 7.54 -12.49
CA LEU A 90 3.74 6.96 -11.65
C LEU A 90 4.85 6.28 -12.46
N LYS A 91 4.52 5.61 -13.57
CA LYS A 91 5.52 5.03 -14.48
C LYS A 91 6.30 6.11 -15.23
N VAL A 92 5.64 7.17 -15.67
CA VAL A 92 6.27 8.31 -16.37
C VAL A 92 7.16 9.12 -15.43
N PHE A 93 6.69 9.47 -14.23
CA PHE A 93 7.47 10.16 -13.19
C PHE A 93 8.68 9.35 -12.75
N ARG A 94 8.58 8.01 -12.65
CA ARG A 94 9.74 7.13 -12.41
C ARG A 94 10.77 7.17 -13.54
N LYS A 95 10.34 7.27 -14.80
CA LYS A 95 11.24 7.42 -15.94
C LYS A 95 11.90 8.80 -16.00
N LEU A 96 11.26 9.83 -15.46
CA LEU A 96 11.76 11.20 -15.40
C LEU A 96 12.58 11.50 -14.12
N GLY A 97 12.92 10.48 -13.32
CA GLY A 97 13.76 10.65 -12.12
C GLY A 97 13.06 11.29 -10.92
N ILE A 98 11.78 11.69 -11.03
CA ILE A 98 11.00 12.28 -9.95
C ILE A 98 10.45 11.16 -9.06
N GLN A 99 11.18 10.84 -7.99
CA GLN A 99 10.73 9.89 -6.97
C GLN A 99 9.59 10.49 -6.16
N TYR A 100 8.34 10.24 -6.57
CA TYR A 100 7.18 10.43 -5.70
C TYR A 100 7.20 9.39 -4.58
N ASN A 101 7.97 9.69 -3.52
CA ASN A 101 7.94 8.97 -2.25
C ASN A 101 6.70 9.38 -1.46
N GLY A 102 5.52 9.05 -2.01
CA GLY A 102 4.24 9.11 -1.30
C GLY A 102 4.05 7.96 -0.31
N LYS A 103 5.14 7.46 0.29
CA LYS A 103 5.03 6.69 1.53
C LYS A 103 4.88 7.73 2.62
N LEU A 104 3.65 7.84 3.13
CA LEU A 104 3.34 8.44 4.41
C LEU A 104 4.50 8.22 5.39
N LEU A 105 4.87 9.29 6.10
CA LEU A 105 5.70 9.31 7.29
C LEU A 105 5.17 8.31 8.33
N GLY A 106 5.43 7.02 8.12
CA GLY A 106 5.53 6.01 9.16
C GLY A 106 7.00 5.69 9.22
N GLY A 107 7.63 6.00 10.35
CA GLY A 107 9.06 5.87 10.57
C GLY A 107 9.64 4.63 9.91
N SER A 108 10.82 4.81 9.32
CA SER A 108 11.69 3.79 8.77
C SER A 108 12.23 2.88 9.87
N ASP A 109 11.35 2.26 10.65
CA ASP A 109 11.66 0.95 11.19
C ASP A 109 11.37 -0.04 10.09
N HIS A 110 12.40 -0.76 9.67
CA HIS A 110 12.25 -1.98 8.87
C HIS A 110 11.43 -2.99 9.67
N VAL A 111 10.10 -2.85 9.68
CA VAL A 111 9.23 -3.88 10.25
C VAL A 111 9.10 -5.00 9.22
N GLU A 112 10.14 -5.83 9.15
CA GLU A 112 10.21 -6.99 8.27
C GLU A 112 9.25 -8.12 8.67
N PHE A 113 8.63 -8.05 9.86
CA PHE A 113 7.75 -9.10 10.34
C PHE A 113 6.61 -8.55 11.24
N VAL A 114 5.50 -8.12 10.64
CA VAL A 114 4.22 -7.93 11.36
C VAL A 114 3.36 -9.16 11.18
N TYR A 115 2.98 -9.81 12.28
CA TYR A 115 2.06 -10.95 12.27
C TYR A 115 0.69 -10.54 11.71
N PRO A 116 0.21 -11.17 10.61
CA PRO A 116 -0.97 -10.73 9.87
C PRO A 116 -2.30 -10.92 10.64
N GLY A 117 -2.31 -11.74 11.69
CA GLY A 117 -3.52 -11.98 12.51
C GLY A 117 -3.92 -10.84 13.44
N MET A 118 -3.10 -9.77 13.55
CA MET A 118 -3.35 -8.67 14.49
C MET A 118 -4.34 -7.62 13.99
N ARG A 119 -4.59 -7.53 12.67
CA ARG A 119 -5.58 -6.59 12.12
C ARG A 119 -6.88 -7.30 11.79
N LYS A 120 -7.85 -7.23 12.70
CA LYS A 120 -9.27 -7.37 12.34
C LYS A 120 -9.70 -6.14 11.55
N THR A 121 -9.35 -6.04 10.26
CA THR A 121 -9.98 -5.04 9.40
C THR A 121 -11.42 -5.45 9.08
N LYS A 122 -12.27 -4.43 8.99
CA LYS A 122 -13.72 -4.51 8.80
C LYS A 122 -14.13 -5.51 7.71
N LYS A 123 -15.32 -6.10 7.90
CA LYS A 123 -16.05 -7.16 7.15
C LYS A 123 -16.00 -7.22 5.60
N SER A 124 -15.24 -6.41 4.86
CA SER A 124 -15.28 -6.40 3.39
C SER A 124 -13.93 -6.48 2.67
N GLU A 125 -12.82 -6.61 3.38
CA GLU A 125 -11.54 -6.92 2.71
C GLU A 125 -11.36 -8.43 2.72
N LYS A 126 -11.29 -9.03 1.53
CA LYS A 126 -10.88 -10.44 1.37
C LYS A 126 -9.63 -10.62 2.26
N PRO A 127 -9.60 -11.61 3.17
CA PRO A 127 -8.47 -11.74 4.09
C PRO A 127 -7.22 -11.77 3.24
N TYR A 128 -6.34 -10.79 3.45
CA TYR A 128 -5.03 -10.78 2.83
C TYR A 128 -4.35 -12.07 3.32
N ARG A 129 -4.34 -13.10 2.47
CA ARG A 129 -3.67 -14.36 2.77
C ARG A 129 -2.18 -14.05 2.71
N TYR A 130 -1.63 -13.66 3.85
CA TYR A 130 -0.20 -13.53 4.01
C TYR A 130 0.42 -14.89 3.66
N LYS A 131 1.15 -14.91 2.55
CA LYS A 131 1.87 -16.08 2.10
C LYS A 131 3.22 -16.04 2.81
N LEU A 132 3.43 -16.96 3.74
CA LEU A 132 4.75 -17.17 4.32
C LEU A 132 5.76 -17.42 3.18
N PRO A 133 6.97 -16.84 3.24
CA PRO A 133 8.04 -17.15 2.29
C PRO A 133 8.36 -18.65 2.31
N ARG A 134 8.87 -19.18 1.21
CA ARG A 134 9.37 -20.56 1.20
C ARG A 134 10.66 -20.64 2.00
N TRP A 135 10.93 -21.78 2.65
CA TRP A 135 12.16 -21.97 3.40
C TRP A 135 13.43 -21.69 2.57
N SER A 136 13.41 -22.07 1.29
CA SER A 136 14.49 -21.83 0.32
C SER A 136 14.71 -20.34 -0.02
N GLU A 137 13.74 -19.47 0.27
CA GLU A 137 13.82 -18.02 0.02
C GLU A 137 14.46 -17.28 1.22
N LEU A 138 14.71 -17.97 2.34
CA LEU A 138 15.29 -17.38 3.55
C LEU A 138 16.81 -17.40 3.48
N THR A 139 17.39 -16.21 3.38
CA THR A 139 18.82 -15.98 3.14
C THR A 139 19.64 -15.98 4.41
N ASN A 140 19.07 -15.51 5.53
CA ASN A 140 19.76 -15.40 6.81
C ASN A 140 19.07 -16.24 7.91
N ASN A 141 19.84 -16.74 8.87
CA ASN A 141 19.37 -17.41 10.07
C ASN A 141 18.38 -16.55 10.88
N HIS A 142 18.54 -15.23 10.88
CA HIS A 142 17.55 -14.32 11.49
C HIS A 142 16.15 -14.47 10.86
N GLU A 143 16.08 -14.55 9.53
CA GLU A 143 14.82 -14.75 8.81
C GLU A 143 14.23 -16.14 9.09
N ARG A 144 15.10 -17.16 9.18
CA ARG A 144 14.71 -18.54 9.53
C ARG A 144 14.11 -18.64 10.93
N ILE A 145 14.68 -17.97 11.92
CA ILE A 145 14.11 -17.92 13.27
C ILE A 145 12.74 -17.22 13.29
N ARG A 146 12.60 -16.07 12.61
CA ARG A 146 11.31 -15.37 12.50
C ARG A 146 10.25 -16.25 11.82
N TYR A 147 10.65 -17.02 10.83
CA TYR A 147 9.80 -18.01 10.18
C TYR A 147 9.34 -19.10 11.16
N ILE A 148 10.27 -19.73 11.88
CA ILE A 148 9.99 -20.78 12.88
C ILE A 148 9.00 -20.27 13.94
N TYR A 149 9.26 -19.09 14.51
CA TYR A 149 8.36 -18.43 15.47
C TYR A 149 6.94 -18.25 14.91
N THR A 150 6.83 -17.79 13.67
CA THR A 150 5.54 -17.53 13.03
C THR A 150 4.77 -18.83 12.75
N VAL A 151 5.47 -19.88 12.31
CA VAL A 151 4.86 -21.20 12.13
C VAL A 151 4.37 -21.76 13.46
N PHE A 152 5.14 -21.61 14.55
CA PHE A 152 4.73 -22.03 15.88
C PHE A 152 3.44 -21.34 16.33
N LEU A 153 3.38 -20.01 16.23
CA LEU A 153 2.17 -19.24 16.55
C LEU A 153 0.96 -19.62 15.69
N LEU A 154 1.16 -19.82 14.39
CA LEU A 154 0.07 -20.24 13.49
C LEU A 154 -0.47 -21.63 13.86
N ARG A 155 0.39 -22.55 14.33
CA ARG A 155 -0.06 -23.85 14.84
C ARG A 155 -0.89 -23.71 16.10
N LYS A 156 -0.43 -22.92 17.08
CA LYS A 156 -1.20 -22.65 18.31
C LYS A 156 -2.54 -21.95 18.01
N GLN A 157 -2.59 -21.08 17.02
CA GLN A 157 -3.87 -20.52 16.55
C GLN A 157 -4.81 -21.56 15.94
N ARG A 158 -4.28 -22.52 15.17
CA ARG A 158 -5.08 -23.63 14.64
C ARG A 158 -5.65 -24.51 15.75
N THR A 159 -4.96 -24.63 16.88
CA THR A 159 -5.45 -25.36 18.06
C THR A 159 -6.33 -24.50 18.98
N GLY A 160 -6.67 -23.26 18.58
CA GLY A 160 -7.65 -22.42 19.28
C GLY A 160 -7.07 -21.25 20.08
N TYR A 161 -5.75 -21.09 20.18
CA TYR A 161 -5.14 -19.97 20.88
C TYR A 161 -5.42 -18.64 20.17
N ARG A 162 -5.81 -17.62 20.95
CA ARG A 162 -6.05 -16.26 20.44
C ARG A 162 -4.91 -15.35 20.87
N ILE A 163 -4.05 -15.01 19.92
CA ILE A 163 -2.92 -14.10 20.16
C ILE A 163 -3.43 -12.72 20.58
N ASN A 164 -3.04 -12.30 21.78
CA ASN A 164 -3.25 -10.93 22.26
C ASN A 164 -2.20 -10.00 21.63
N PRO A 165 -2.60 -9.00 20.82
CA PRO A 165 -1.65 -8.10 20.17
C PRO A 165 -0.91 -7.17 21.15
N ALA A 166 -1.41 -6.98 22.37
CA ALA A 166 -0.74 -6.20 23.40
C ALA A 166 0.26 -7.01 24.24
N ALA A 167 0.28 -8.33 24.08
CA ALA A 167 1.17 -9.21 24.82
C ALA A 167 2.58 -9.21 24.21
N THR A 168 3.60 -9.25 25.06
CA THR A 168 4.99 -9.40 24.63
C THR A 168 5.29 -10.86 24.24
N PRO A 169 6.32 -11.13 23.44
CA PRO A 169 6.73 -12.51 23.18
C PRO A 169 6.99 -13.31 24.47
N ALA A 170 7.55 -12.69 25.51
CA ALA A 170 7.76 -13.34 26.80
C ALA A 170 6.44 -13.73 27.49
N SER A 171 5.46 -12.82 27.54
CA SER A 171 4.15 -13.16 28.12
C SER A 171 3.41 -14.20 27.29
N ILE A 172 3.55 -14.18 25.96
CA ILE A 172 2.96 -15.21 25.10
C ILE A 172 3.63 -16.56 25.33
N SER A 173 4.95 -16.63 25.54
CA SER A 173 5.62 -17.90 25.83
C SER A 173 5.12 -18.55 27.11
N ASP A 174 4.92 -17.74 28.15
CA ASP A 174 4.42 -18.25 29.44
C ASP A 174 3.02 -18.85 29.33
N GLU A 175 2.20 -18.36 28.38
CA GLU A 175 0.84 -18.85 28.14
C GLU A 175 0.79 -20.12 27.28
N ILE A 176 1.68 -20.29 26.29
CA ILE A 176 1.49 -21.29 25.22
C ILE A 176 2.61 -22.32 25.06
N CYS A 177 3.76 -22.10 25.71
CA CYS A 177 4.88 -23.03 25.65
C CYS A 177 4.72 -24.12 26.72
N GLU A 178 4.78 -25.37 26.28
CA GLU A 178 4.69 -26.55 27.13
C GLU A 178 6.08 -27.12 27.48
N THR A 179 7.10 -26.75 26.70
CA THR A 179 8.47 -27.24 26.86
C THR A 179 9.48 -26.10 26.91
N SER A 180 10.63 -26.38 27.52
CA SER A 180 11.77 -25.45 27.53
C SER A 180 12.22 -25.08 26.11
N GLU A 181 12.20 -26.04 25.18
CA GLU A 181 12.55 -25.78 23.78
C GLU A 181 11.55 -24.89 23.05
N GLN A 182 10.25 -25.01 23.34
CA GLN A 182 9.26 -24.07 22.81
C GLN A 182 9.49 -22.65 23.36
N THR A 183 9.88 -22.54 24.63
CA THR A 183 10.25 -21.26 25.25
C THR A 183 11.51 -20.67 24.59
N ASN A 184 12.46 -21.51 24.18
CA ASN A 184 13.66 -21.08 23.47
C ASN A 184 13.36 -20.45 22.11
N ILE A 185 12.27 -20.84 21.43
CA ILE A 185 11.81 -20.18 20.19
C ILE A 185 11.59 -18.69 20.43
N PHE A 186 10.95 -18.31 21.54
CA PHE A 186 10.64 -16.92 21.87
C PHE A 186 11.88 -16.13 22.28
N LYS A 187 12.78 -16.75 23.04
CA LYS A 187 14.06 -16.14 23.43
C LYS A 187 14.91 -15.81 22.21
N ILE A 188 15.11 -16.80 21.32
CA ILE A 188 15.93 -16.63 20.11
C ILE A 188 15.23 -15.70 19.11
N TYR A 189 13.89 -15.71 19.04
CA TYR A 189 13.13 -14.74 18.25
C TYR A 189 13.35 -13.30 18.73
N ASN A 190 13.35 -13.04 20.03
CA ASN A 190 13.62 -11.69 20.56
C ASN A 190 15.02 -11.21 20.17
N LEU A 191 16.02 -12.10 20.21
CA LEU A 191 17.37 -11.80 19.70
C LEU A 191 17.33 -11.50 18.19
N ALA A 192 16.68 -12.35 17.39
CA ALA A 192 16.57 -12.19 15.94
C ALA A 192 15.78 -10.93 15.51
N ARG A 193 14.91 -10.40 16.38
CA ARG A 193 14.09 -9.22 16.12
C ARG A 193 14.87 -7.92 16.27
N TYR A 194 15.71 -7.81 17.29
CA TYR A 194 16.34 -6.55 17.68
C TYR A 194 17.85 -6.52 17.49
N ALA A 195 18.50 -7.67 17.34
CA ALA A 195 19.94 -7.73 17.15
C ALA A 195 20.26 -8.11 15.71
N ASN A 196 20.65 -7.14 14.88
CA ASN A 196 21.54 -7.41 13.74
C ASN A 196 23.00 -7.60 14.20
N VAL A 197 23.23 -7.66 15.53
CA VAL A 197 24.54 -7.64 16.21
C VAL A 197 24.91 -9.01 16.78
N VAL A 198 23.93 -9.88 17.06
CA VAL A 198 24.17 -11.21 17.64
C VAL A 198 24.05 -12.25 16.54
N GLU A 199 25.15 -12.94 16.26
CA GLU A 199 25.19 -14.01 15.27
C GLU A 199 24.37 -15.22 15.75
N ILE A 200 23.36 -15.60 14.96
CA ILE A 200 22.55 -16.78 15.21
C ILE A 200 23.19 -17.98 14.50
N LYS A 201 23.62 -18.96 15.28
CA LYS A 201 24.24 -20.19 14.75
C LYS A 201 23.23 -21.05 14.01
N SER A 202 23.69 -21.73 12.97
CA SER A 202 22.87 -22.65 12.19
C SER A 202 22.31 -23.81 13.03
N ASP A 203 23.09 -24.28 14.01
CA ASP A 203 22.68 -25.36 14.94
C ASP A 203 21.42 -24.98 15.73
N ASP A 204 21.30 -23.71 16.14
CA ASP A 204 20.11 -23.22 16.86
C ASP A 204 18.87 -23.20 15.97
N VAL A 205 19.05 -22.87 14.68
CA VAL A 205 17.96 -22.91 13.69
C VAL A 205 17.48 -24.35 13.49
N GLU A 206 18.41 -25.30 13.32
CA GLU A 206 18.06 -26.70 13.12
C GLU A 206 17.38 -27.31 14.35
N ARG A 207 17.88 -27.01 15.55
CA ARG A 207 17.27 -27.47 16.81
C ARG A 207 15.83 -26.99 16.93
N LEU A 208 15.59 -25.69 16.75
CA LEU A 208 14.25 -25.11 16.87
C LEU A 208 13.31 -25.56 15.74
N LEU A 209 13.85 -25.80 14.55
CA LEU A 209 13.08 -26.31 13.42
C LEU A 209 12.53 -27.71 13.73
N LYS A 210 13.31 -28.58 14.38
CA LYS A 210 12.85 -29.90 14.84
C LYS A 210 11.71 -29.75 15.85
N THR A 211 11.86 -28.86 16.84
CA THR A 211 10.82 -28.59 17.84
C THR A 211 9.49 -28.15 17.22
N VAL A 212 9.54 -27.33 16.16
CA VAL A 212 8.32 -26.93 15.45
C VAL A 212 7.81 -28.04 14.54
N ASN A 213 8.65 -28.89 13.96
CA ASN A 213 8.20 -29.95 13.04
C ASN A 213 7.69 -31.21 13.72
N ASP A 214 8.14 -31.50 14.94
CA ASP A 214 7.63 -32.61 15.73
C ASP A 214 6.12 -32.42 15.96
N LYS A 215 5.33 -33.23 15.25
CA LYS A 215 3.88 -33.29 15.40
C LYS A 215 3.58 -33.96 16.74
N LYS A 216 3.20 -33.16 17.73
CA LYS A 216 2.25 -33.59 18.75
C LYS A 216 0.91 -32.95 18.46
#